data_AF-X8E8K8-F1
#
_entry.id   AF-X8E8K8-F1
#
_cell.length_a   1.000
_cell.length_b   1.000
_cell.length_c   1.000
_cell.angle_alpha   90.00
_cell.angle_beta   90.00
_cell.angle_gamma   90.00
#
_symmetry.space_group_name_H-M   'P 1'
#
loop_
_entity.id
_entity.type
_entity.pdbx_description
1 polymer ?
#
loop_
_entity_poly.entity_id
_entity_poly.type
_entity_poly.pdbx_seq_one_letter_code
_entity_poly.pdbx_strand_id
1 'polypeptide(L)'
;MAAANPAVTFVGVAARSDVGAMQDFVSKYNLNFTNLNDADGAIWARYNVPWQPAYVFYKADGSSTFVNNPTAAMPQQELSDRVAALTR
;
A
#
# COMPACT_ATOMS: atom_id res chain seq x y z
N MET A 1 -10.08 -7.49 1.44
CA MET A 1 -9.65 -6.70 0.26
C MET A 1 -8.60 -7.45 -0.54
N ALA A 2 -7.38 -7.67 -0.03
CA ALA A 2 -6.34 -8.43 -0.76
C ALA A 2 -6.75 -9.89 -1.07
N ALA A 3 -7.25 -10.61 -0.06
CA ALA A 3 -7.77 -11.97 -0.24
C ALA A 3 -8.98 -12.08 -1.19
N ALA A 4 -9.66 -10.97 -1.46
CA ALA A 4 -10.82 -10.91 -2.35
C ALA A 4 -10.46 -10.56 -3.80
N ASN A 5 -9.19 -10.18 -4.07
CA ASN A 5 -8.72 -9.77 -5.39
C ASN A 5 -7.41 -10.50 -5.73
N PRO A 6 -7.43 -11.82 -5.97
CA PRO A 6 -6.21 -12.60 -6.20
C PRO A 6 -5.45 -12.18 -7.48
N ALA A 7 -6.12 -11.52 -8.42
CA ALA A 7 -5.50 -10.97 -9.62
C ALA A 7 -4.72 -9.66 -9.38
N VAL A 8 -4.87 -9.04 -8.20
CA VAL A 8 -4.17 -7.81 -7.84
C VAL A 8 -3.08 -8.12 -6.82
N THR A 9 -1.83 -7.81 -7.15
CA THR A 9 -0.71 -7.95 -6.23
C THR A 9 -0.68 -6.76 -5.26
N PHE A 10 -0.82 -7.04 -3.97
CA PHE A 10 -0.67 -6.03 -2.91
C PHE A 10 0.76 -6.08 -2.36
N VAL A 11 1.39 -4.92 -2.25
CA VAL A 11 2.71 -4.76 -1.62
C VAL A 11 2.64 -3.62 -0.61
N GLY A 12 2.85 -3.93 0.67
CA GLY A 12 3.03 -2.94 1.73
C GLY A 12 4.48 -2.47 1.74
N VAL A 13 4.72 -1.17 1.91
CA VAL A 13 6.06 -0.60 2.00
C VAL A 13 6.16 0.18 3.30
N ALA A 14 6.77 -0.41 4.31
CA ALA A 14 6.98 0.21 5.60
C ALA A 14 8.36 0.88 5.63
N ALA A 15 8.40 2.15 6.03
CA ALA A 15 9.63 2.93 6.22
C ALA A 15 9.60 3.63 7.57
N ARG A 16 10.75 4.13 8.04
CA ARG A 16 10.90 4.94 9.27
C ARG A 16 10.36 4.27 10.55
N SER A 17 10.52 2.96 10.68
CA SER A 17 10.16 2.19 11.87
C SER A 17 11.15 1.05 12.10
N ASP A 18 11.16 0.46 13.28
CA ASP A 18 11.94 -0.75 13.57
C ASP A 18 11.29 -2.00 12.97
N VAL A 19 12.12 -2.95 12.53
CA VAL A 19 11.64 -4.20 11.88
C VAL A 19 10.66 -4.97 12.76
N GLY A 20 10.90 -5.02 14.07
CA GLY A 20 10.00 -5.67 15.03
C GLY A 20 8.61 -5.02 15.05
N ALA A 21 8.54 -3.69 15.08
CA ALA A 21 7.28 -2.96 15.04
C ALA A 21 6.52 -3.16 13.71
N MET A 22 7.24 -3.33 12.59
CA MET A 22 6.62 -3.66 11.29
C MET A 22 6.02 -5.07 11.31
N GLN A 23 6.74 -6.06 11.86
CA GLN A 23 6.25 -7.44 11.96
C GLN A 23 5.03 -7.56 12.88
N ASP A 24 5.03 -6.83 14.00
CA ASP A 24 3.90 -6.75 14.91
C ASP A 24 2.66 -6.15 14.22
N PHE A 25 2.85 -5.11 13.40
CA PHE A 25 1.77 -4.50 12.64
C PHE A 25 1.18 -5.47 11.60
N VAL A 26 2.03 -6.15 10.83
CA VAL A 26 1.61 -7.17 9.85
C VAL A 26 0.79 -8.27 10.53
N SER A 27 1.27 -8.75 11.68
CA SER A 27 0.60 -9.80 12.46
C SER A 27 -0.73 -9.32 13.03
N LYS A 28 -0.75 -8.12 13.62
CA LYS A 28 -1.95 -7.53 14.24
C LYS A 28 -3.08 -7.28 13.25
N TYR A 29 -2.77 -6.84 12.04
CA TYR A 29 -3.76 -6.54 10.99
C TYR A 29 -3.93 -7.66 9.97
N ASN A 30 -3.28 -8.81 10.19
CA ASN A 30 -3.36 -10.01 9.34
C ASN A 30 -3.09 -9.68 7.85
N LEU A 31 -2.02 -8.91 7.61
CA LEU A 31 -1.64 -8.44 6.27
C LEU A 31 -0.98 -9.57 5.48
N ASN A 32 -1.80 -10.47 4.93
CA ASN A 32 -1.38 -11.65 4.17
C ASN A 32 -0.94 -11.32 2.74
N PHE A 33 -0.01 -10.39 2.59
CA PHE A 33 0.63 -10.02 1.33
C PHE A 33 2.06 -9.55 1.59
N THR A 34 2.84 -9.33 0.53
CA THR A 34 4.25 -8.93 0.66
C THR A 34 4.37 -7.59 1.38
N ASN A 35 5.15 -7.54 2.46
CA ASN A 35 5.48 -6.30 3.16
C ASN A 35 7.00 -6.08 3.08
N LEU A 36 7.40 -4.98 2.45
CA LEU A 36 8.79 -4.57 2.28
C LEU A 36 9.20 -3.64 3.43
N ASN A 37 10.41 -3.85 3.94
CA ASN A 37 11.08 -2.92 4.85
C ASN A 37 11.97 -1.98 4.03
N ASP A 38 11.47 -0.76 3.80
CA ASP A 38 12.18 0.34 3.15
C ASP A 38 13.00 1.12 4.20
N ALA A 39 14.01 0.45 4.75
CA ALA A 39 14.79 0.95 5.89
C ALA A 39 15.54 2.26 5.59
N ASP A 40 16.01 2.42 4.35
CA ASP A 40 16.69 3.62 3.86
C ASP A 40 15.72 4.67 3.28
N GLY A 41 14.44 4.35 3.16
CA GLY A 41 13.41 5.22 2.61
C GLY A 41 13.53 5.44 1.09
N ALA A 42 14.32 4.62 0.38
CA ALA A 42 14.57 4.80 -1.03
C ALA A 42 13.31 4.59 -1.88
N ILE A 43 12.43 3.66 -1.50
CA ILE A 43 11.15 3.45 -2.18
C ILE A 43 10.24 4.65 -1.93
N TRP A 44 10.11 5.10 -0.68
CA TRP A 44 9.31 6.29 -0.35
C TRP A 44 9.78 7.53 -1.11
N ALA A 45 11.09 7.74 -1.22
CA ALA A 45 11.68 8.83 -1.98
C ALA A 45 11.37 8.71 -3.48
N ARG A 46 11.49 7.49 -4.05
CA ARG A 46 11.19 7.25 -5.48
C ARG A 46 9.73 7.55 -5.84
N TYR A 47 8.81 7.28 -4.92
CA TYR A 47 7.39 7.55 -5.11
C TYR A 47 6.96 8.96 -4.65
N ASN A 48 7.92 9.80 -4.21
CA ASN A 48 7.65 11.11 -3.62
C ASN A 48 6.55 11.02 -2.55
N VAL A 49 6.69 10.11 -1.59
CA VAL A 49 5.75 9.94 -0.47
C VAL A 49 6.16 10.86 0.69
N PRO A 50 5.45 11.99 0.93
CA PRO A 50 5.82 12.89 2.03
C PRO A 50 5.49 12.31 3.41
N TRP A 51 4.47 11.45 3.48
CA TRP A 51 3.92 10.87 4.71
C TRP A 51 2.91 9.77 4.42
N GLN A 52 2.72 8.90 5.41
CA GLN A 52 1.69 7.87 5.45
C GLN A 52 0.35 8.42 6.00
N PRO A 53 -0.81 7.88 5.59
CA PRO A 53 -1.00 6.79 4.62
C PRO A 53 -0.93 7.25 3.15
N ALA A 54 -0.26 6.46 2.32
CA ALA A 54 -0.14 6.69 0.88
C ALA A 54 -0.41 5.40 0.10
N TYR A 55 -1.03 5.53 -1.07
CA TYR A 55 -1.40 4.42 -1.94
C TYR A 55 -1.00 4.72 -3.38
N VAL A 56 -0.40 3.74 -4.05
CA VAL A 56 -0.15 3.78 -5.49
C VAL A 56 -0.89 2.62 -6.12
N PHE A 57 -1.77 2.91 -7.07
CA PHE A 57 -2.53 1.89 -7.80
C PHE A 57 -1.98 1.77 -9.20
N TYR A 58 -1.39 0.61 -9.52
CA TYR A 58 -0.83 0.29 -10.82
C TYR A 58 -1.82 -0.53 -11.66
N LYS A 59 -2.03 -0.11 -12.91
CA LYS A 59 -2.75 -0.90 -13.92
C LYS A 59 -1.78 -1.77 -14.71
N ALA A 60 -2.34 -2.76 -15.41
CA ALA A 60 -1.56 -3.67 -16.26
C ALA A 60 -0.84 -2.96 -17.44
N ASP A 61 -1.33 -1.79 -17.85
CA ASP A 61 -0.71 -0.95 -18.88
C ASP A 61 0.50 -0.12 -18.37
N GLY A 62 0.84 -0.24 -17.08
CA GLY A 62 1.92 0.50 -16.44
C GLY A 62 1.52 1.91 -15.97
N SER A 63 0.31 2.37 -16.24
CA SER A 63 -0.21 3.62 -15.68
C SER A 63 -0.48 3.47 -14.18
N SER A 64 -0.26 4.55 -13.43
CA SER A 64 -0.43 4.55 -11.98
C SER A 64 -1.18 5.78 -11.48
N THR A 65 -1.97 5.61 -10.42
CA THR A 65 -2.55 6.73 -9.68
C THR A 65 -2.03 6.77 -8.26
N PHE A 66 -1.64 7.96 -7.81
CA PHE A 66 -1.14 8.19 -6.45
C PHE A 66 -2.22 8.86 -5.61
N VAL A 67 -2.43 8.32 -4.40
CA VAL A 67 -3.31 8.89 -3.39
C VAL A 67 -2.52 9.07 -2.11
N ASN A 68 -2.35 10.33 -1.70
CA ASN A 68 -1.77 10.69 -0.43
C ASN A 68 -2.70 11.71 0.20
N ASN A 69 -3.55 11.24 1.11
CA ASN A 69 -4.50 12.12 1.79
C ASN A 69 -3.96 12.45 3.20
N PRO A 70 -3.63 13.72 3.44
CA PRO A 70 -3.21 14.21 4.73
C PRO A 70 -4.15 13.99 5.91
N THR A 71 -5.43 14.14 5.66
CA THR A 71 -6.40 14.45 6.71
C THR A 71 -7.25 13.25 7.09
N ALA A 72 -7.27 12.23 6.24
CA ALA A 72 -8.11 11.06 6.44
C ALA A 72 -7.50 9.82 5.78
N ALA A 73 -7.72 8.66 6.41
CA ALA A 73 -7.47 7.38 5.79
C ALA A 73 -8.50 7.10 4.69
N MET A 74 -8.09 6.35 3.66
CA MET A 74 -9.00 5.92 2.59
C MET A 74 -10.08 4.98 3.15
N PRO A 75 -11.38 5.27 2.94
CA PRO A 75 -12.46 4.36 3.31
C PRO A 75 -12.33 3.01 2.60
N GLN A 76 -12.76 1.93 3.26
CA GLN A 76 -12.71 0.57 2.68
C GLN A 76 -13.43 0.46 1.33
N GLN A 77 -14.57 1.15 1.17
CA GLN A 77 -15.33 1.15 -0.07
C GLN A 77 -14.53 1.79 -1.21
N GLU A 78 -13.92 2.94 -0.96
CA GLU A 78 -13.09 3.63 -1.95
C GLU A 78 -11.89 2.77 -2.37
N LEU A 79 -11.25 2.11 -1.40
CA LEU A 79 -10.16 1.17 -1.69
C LEU A 79 -10.66 0.02 -2.58
N SER A 80 -11.83 -0.55 -2.28
CA SER A 80 -12.42 -1.64 -3.07
C SER A 80 -12.69 -1.22 -4.51
N ASP A 81 -13.27 -0.03 -4.70
CA ASP A 81 -13.62 0.47 -6.03
C ASP A 81 -12.37 0.75 -6.87
N ARG A 82 -11.33 1.31 -6.25
CA ARG A 82 -10.03 1.55 -6.91
C ARG A 82 -9.34 0.24 -7.30
N VAL A 83 -9.36 -0.78 -6.44
CA VAL A 83 -8.81 -2.11 -6.74
C VAL A 83 -9.58 -2.78 -7.87
N ALA A 84 -10.91 -2.73 -7.84
CA ALA A 84 -11.75 -3.31 -8.90
C ALA A 84 -11.52 -2.64 -10.26
N ALA A 85 -11.15 -1.35 -10.28
CA ALA A 85 -10.81 -0.63 -11.50
C ALA A 85 -9.46 -1.05 -12.11
N LEU A 86 -8.61 -1.78 -11.39
CA LEU A 86 -7.33 -2.29 -11.90
C LEU A 86 -7.46 -3.58 -12.72
N THR A 87 -8.56 -4.32 -12.50
CA THR A 87 -8.82 -5.60 -13.17
C THR A 87 -9.88 -5.50 -14.27
N ARG A 88 -10.31 -4.28 -14.60
CA ARG A 88 -11.25 -4.01 -15.69
C ARG A 88 -10.54 -3.69 -17.00
#